data_AF-A0A813IFL6-F1
#
_entry.id   AF-A0A813IFL6-F1
#
_cell.length_a   1.000
_cell.length_b   1.000
_cell.length_c   1.000
_cell.angle_alpha   90.00
_cell.angle_beta   90.00
_cell.angle_gamma   90.00
#
_symmetry.space_group_name_H-M   'P 1'
#
loop_
_entity.id
_entity.type
_entity.pdbx_description
1 polymer ?
#
loop_
_entity_poly.entity_id
_entity_poly.type
_entity_poly.pdbx_seq_one_letter_code
_entity_poly.pdbx_strand_id
1 'polypeptide(L)'
;EVCRYYLNDGLYGSFNCIIYDHVTVLPELLEEADAKPDMPCALFGPTCDGFDVVLEKHVMPELDEGDWVLWRSMGAYTSAAGSRFNGFPKAKCWYYRTSLPDLEQEDAEEEEDFVRTSTAASSNSVCSDEGA
;
A
#
# COMPACT_ATOMS: atom_id res chain seq x y z
N GLU A 1 3.62 -12.85 25.60
CA GLU A 1 2.41 -12.93 24.77
C GLU A 1 2.77 -12.42 23.38
N VAL A 2 2.10 -12.87 22.32
CA VAL A 2 2.35 -12.38 20.94
C VAL A 2 1.11 -11.64 20.47
N CYS A 3 1.24 -10.36 20.17
CA CYS A 3 0.15 -9.54 19.65
C CYS A 3 -0.15 -9.92 18.20
N ARG A 4 -1.43 -9.86 17.80
CA ARG A 4 -1.86 -10.13 16.42
C ARG A 4 -2.63 -8.94 15.92
N TYR A 5 -2.10 -8.26 14.91
CA TYR A 5 -2.73 -7.09 14.31
C TYR A 5 -3.23 -7.42 12.91
N TYR A 6 -4.43 -6.94 12.60
CA TYR A 6 -5.06 -7.10 11.29
C TYR A 6 -5.04 -5.75 10.57
N LEU A 7 -4.34 -5.72 9.44
CA LEU A 7 -4.17 -4.53 8.63
C LEU A 7 -5.36 -4.36 7.67
N ASN A 8 -5.52 -3.14 7.17
CA ASN A 8 -6.53 -2.82 6.15
C ASN A 8 -6.09 -3.19 4.71
N ASP A 9 -4.90 -3.77 4.54
CA ASP A 9 -4.34 -4.25 3.29
C ASP A 9 -3.51 -5.52 3.56
N GLY A 10 -3.28 -6.36 2.54
CA GLY A 10 -2.70 -7.69 2.70
C GLY A 10 -2.10 -8.26 1.43
N LEU A 11 -1.84 -9.57 1.40
CA LEU A 11 -1.18 -10.26 0.29
C LEU A 11 -2.01 -10.23 -1.00
N TYR A 12 -3.33 -10.16 -0.86
CA TYR A 12 -4.26 -10.04 -1.98
C TYR A 12 -4.39 -8.61 -2.51
N GLY A 13 -3.76 -7.62 -1.86
CA GLY A 13 -3.72 -6.21 -2.23
C GLY A 13 -2.29 -5.76 -2.52
N SER A 14 -1.69 -4.93 -1.66
CA SER A 14 -0.38 -4.34 -1.91
C SER A 14 0.82 -5.24 -1.55
N PHE A 15 0.61 -6.32 -0.79
CA PHE A 15 1.70 -7.17 -0.27
C PHE A 15 1.92 -8.46 -1.06
N ASN A 16 1.37 -8.53 -2.27
CA ASN A 16 1.54 -9.68 -3.17
C ASN A 16 3.03 -10.03 -3.41
N CYS A 17 3.89 -9.02 -3.47
CA CYS A 17 5.34 -9.13 -3.64
C CYS A 17 6.04 -10.01 -2.60
N ILE A 18 5.44 -10.25 -1.43
CA ILE A 18 5.99 -11.15 -0.41
C ILE A 18 6.00 -12.60 -0.93
N ILE A 19 4.90 -13.03 -1.56
CA ILE A 19 4.75 -14.40 -2.04
C ILE A 19 5.49 -14.58 -3.36
N TYR A 20 5.27 -13.67 -4.32
CA TYR A 20 5.69 -13.87 -5.71
C TYR A 20 7.09 -13.37 -6.01
N ASP A 21 7.53 -12.31 -5.31
CA ASP A 21 8.84 -11.67 -5.53
C ASP A 21 9.79 -11.84 -4.35
N HIS A 22 9.33 -12.50 -3.27
CA HIS A 22 10.09 -12.77 -2.05
C HIS A 22 10.66 -11.51 -1.39
N VAL A 23 9.95 -10.39 -1.53
CA VAL A 23 10.35 -9.12 -0.92
C VAL A 23 10.16 -9.22 0.59
N THR A 24 11.20 -8.81 1.33
CA THR A 24 11.09 -8.58 2.77
C THR A 24 10.63 -7.14 3.00
N VAL A 25 9.45 -6.99 3.59
CA VAL A 25 8.90 -5.70 3.99
C VAL A 25 9.14 -5.47 5.49
N LEU A 26 9.42 -4.23 5.88
CA LEU A 26 9.61 -3.85 7.29
C LEU A 26 8.64 -2.72 7.65
N PRO A 27 7.90 -2.84 8.76
CA PRO A 27 6.98 -1.81 9.20
C PRO A 27 7.75 -0.68 9.88
N GLU A 28 7.32 0.54 9.62
CA GLU A 28 7.74 1.72 10.36
C GLU A 28 6.49 2.37 10.98
N LEU A 29 6.61 3.00 12.14
CA LEU A 29 5.52 3.79 12.69
C LEU A 29 5.52 5.17 12.05
N LEU A 30 4.35 5.64 11.61
CA LEU A 30 4.23 6.98 11.01
C LEU A 30 4.49 8.08 12.05
N GLU A 31 3.95 7.89 13.24
CA GLU A 31 4.21 8.72 14.41
C GLU A 31 5.00 7.86 15.41
N GLU A 32 5.96 8.43 16.14
CA GLU A 32 6.56 7.72 17.26
C GLU A 32 5.42 7.36 18.21
N ALA A 33 5.18 6.06 18.42
CA ALA A 33 4.23 5.64 19.43
C ALA A 33 4.61 6.32 20.75
N ASP A 34 3.62 6.92 21.42
CA ASP A 34 3.71 7.19 22.86
C ASP A 34 4.44 6.02 23.52
N ALA A 35 5.34 6.25 24.48
CA ALA A 35 6.31 5.30 25.05
C ALA A 35 5.74 3.91 25.47
N LYS A 36 5.27 3.13 24.49
CA LYS A 36 4.62 1.84 24.57
C LYS A 36 5.72 0.79 24.49
N PRO A 37 5.57 -0.31 25.23
CA PRO A 37 6.58 -1.36 25.23
C PRO A 37 6.65 -2.03 23.87
N ASP A 38 7.87 -2.37 23.45
CA ASP A 38 8.09 -3.28 22.33
C ASP A 38 7.56 -4.67 22.68
N MET A 39 6.71 -5.21 21.82
CA MET A 39 6.07 -6.51 22.01
C MET A 39 6.26 -7.38 20.76
N PRO A 40 6.51 -8.69 20.92
CA PRO A 40 6.47 -9.61 19.80
C PRO A 40 5.08 -9.61 19.16
N CYS A 41 5.00 -9.48 17.84
CA CYS A 41 3.74 -9.44 17.11
C CYS A 41 3.78 -10.18 15.76
N ALA A 42 2.59 -10.40 15.22
CA ALA A 42 2.34 -10.85 13.85
C ALA A 42 1.33 -9.92 13.17
N LEU A 43 1.54 -9.62 11.89
CA LEU A 43 0.70 -8.75 11.07
C LEU A 43 -0.01 -9.58 9.99
N PHE A 44 -1.33 -9.48 9.95
CA PHE A 44 -2.21 -10.20 9.03
C PHE A 44 -2.90 -9.22 8.10
N GLY A 45 -3.24 -9.65 6.90
CA GLY A 45 -4.15 -8.93 6.03
C GLY A 45 -5.62 -9.09 6.44
N PRO A 46 -6.53 -8.39 5.76
CA PRO A 46 -7.93 -8.28 6.19
C PRO A 46 -8.80 -9.49 5.85
N THR A 47 -8.30 -10.44 5.04
CA THR A 47 -9.17 -11.41 4.38
C THR A 47 -9.59 -12.59 5.26
N CYS A 48 -9.04 -12.68 6.49
CA CYS A 48 -9.18 -13.83 7.39
C CYS A 48 -8.77 -15.16 6.75
N ASP A 49 -8.05 -15.12 5.63
CA ASP A 49 -7.45 -16.29 5.01
C ASP A 49 -6.16 -16.68 5.73
N GLY A 50 -5.90 -17.99 5.81
CA GLY A 50 -4.73 -18.51 6.50
C GLY A 50 -3.41 -18.15 5.84
N PHE A 51 -3.42 -17.83 4.53
CA PHE A 51 -2.23 -17.35 3.83
C PHE A 51 -2.03 -15.85 3.96
N ASP A 52 -3.05 -15.05 4.32
CA ASP A 52 -2.99 -13.58 4.33
C ASP A 52 -2.20 -13.04 5.53
N VAL A 53 -0.90 -13.37 5.56
CA VAL A 53 0.05 -13.04 6.60
C VAL A 53 1.14 -12.15 6.00
N VAL A 54 1.23 -10.91 6.46
CA VAL A 54 2.23 -9.94 6.00
C VAL A 54 3.55 -10.16 6.73
N LEU A 55 3.51 -10.35 8.06
CA LEU A 55 4.67 -10.68 8.88
C LEU A 55 4.30 -11.66 9.99
N GLU A 56 4.93 -12.83 10.02
CA GLU A 56 4.68 -13.82 11.07
C GLU A 56 5.32 -13.47 12.41
N LYS A 57 6.49 -12.81 12.39
CA LYS A 57 7.29 -12.53 13.58
C LYS A 57 8.00 -11.19 13.42
N HIS A 58 7.58 -10.22 14.22
CA HIS A 58 8.24 -8.93 14.33
C HIS A 58 8.19 -8.42 15.78
N VAL A 59 9.01 -7.42 16.11
CA VAL A 59 8.98 -6.74 17.41
C VAL A 59 8.85 -5.26 17.13
N MET A 60 7.80 -4.65 17.66
CA MET A 60 7.50 -3.23 17.53
C MET A 60 6.69 -2.75 18.74
N PRO A 61 6.56 -1.44 18.95
CA PRO A 61 5.69 -0.91 19.98
C PRO A 61 4.26 -1.43 19.83
N GLU A 62 3.56 -1.59 20.95
CA GLU A 62 2.15 -1.97 20.96
C GLU A 62 1.30 -0.99 20.12
N LEU A 63 0.36 -1.53 19.33
CA LEU A 63 -0.51 -0.76 18.44
C LEU A 63 -1.95 -0.82 18.93
N ASP A 64 -2.67 0.29 18.78
CA ASP A 64 -4.12 0.37 18.94
C ASP A 64 -4.81 0.45 17.57
N GLU A 65 -6.12 0.15 17.55
CA GLU A 65 -6.94 0.36 16.36
C GLU A 65 -6.92 1.84 15.94
N GLY A 66 -6.51 2.10 14.69
CA GLY A 66 -6.39 3.44 14.13
C GLY A 66 -4.95 3.95 14.01
N ASP A 67 -3.99 3.26 14.62
CA ASP A 67 -2.57 3.56 14.44
C ASP A 67 -2.11 3.29 13.00
N TRP A 68 -1.13 4.06 12.53
CA TRP A 68 -0.63 4.00 11.17
C TRP A 68 0.73 3.28 11.09
N VAL A 69 0.79 2.27 10.23
CA VAL A 69 2.02 1.57 9.87
C VAL A 69 2.43 1.99 8.46
N LEU A 70 3.63 2.55 8.34
CA LEU A 70 4.28 2.95 7.11
C LEU A 70 5.10 1.80 6.54
N TRP A 71 5.04 1.64 5.22
CA TRP A 71 5.84 0.67 4.47
C TRP A 71 6.58 1.37 3.34
N ARG A 72 7.91 1.24 3.34
CA ARG A 72 8.76 1.83 2.29
C ARG A 72 8.98 0.87 1.14
N SER A 73 9.44 1.41 0.01
CA SER A 73 9.79 0.65 -1.20
C SER A 73 8.64 -0.13 -1.82
N MET A 74 7.39 0.32 -1.63
CA MET A 74 6.17 -0.33 -2.11
C MET A 74 5.78 0.05 -3.55
N GLY A 75 6.76 0.31 -4.43
CA GLY A 75 6.51 0.82 -5.79
C GLY A 75 6.36 -0.26 -6.87
N ALA A 76 7.05 -1.39 -6.74
CA ALA A 76 7.08 -2.45 -7.75
C ALA A 76 6.40 -3.72 -7.24
N TYR A 77 5.59 -4.36 -8.09
CA TYR A 77 4.90 -5.62 -7.80
C TYR A 77 4.00 -5.60 -6.54
N THR A 78 3.55 -4.41 -6.15
CA THR A 78 2.63 -4.19 -5.02
C THR A 78 1.19 -4.01 -5.53
N SER A 79 0.72 -2.77 -5.62
CA SER A 79 -0.63 -2.40 -6.07
C SER A 79 -0.96 -2.90 -7.47
N ALA A 80 0.04 -3.08 -8.34
CA ALA A 80 -0.15 -3.60 -9.70
C ALA A 80 -0.71 -5.03 -9.71
N ALA A 81 -0.27 -5.88 -8.78
CA ALA A 81 -0.71 -7.27 -8.66
C ALA A 81 -1.93 -7.44 -7.72
N GLY A 82 -2.35 -6.36 -7.03
CA GLY A 82 -3.47 -6.39 -6.10
C GLY A 82 -4.82 -6.67 -6.77
N SER A 83 -5.65 -7.45 -6.08
CA SER A 83 -6.98 -7.90 -6.48
C SER A 83 -8.07 -7.29 -5.59
N ARG A 84 -9.34 -7.65 -5.85
CA ARG A 84 -10.50 -7.36 -4.98
C ARG A 84 -11.02 -8.63 -4.30
N PHE A 85 -10.12 -9.54 -3.93
CA PHE A 85 -10.48 -10.77 -3.23
C PHE A 85 -11.30 -10.46 -1.96
N ASN A 86 -12.33 -11.26 -1.69
CA ASN A 86 -13.32 -11.04 -0.62
C ASN A 86 -14.00 -9.65 -0.63
N GLY A 87 -13.98 -8.93 -1.75
CA GLY A 87 -14.61 -7.62 -1.89
C GLY A 87 -13.83 -6.46 -1.26
N PHE A 88 -12.62 -6.69 -0.76
CA PHE A 88 -11.79 -5.61 -0.21
C PHE A 88 -11.32 -4.64 -1.31
N PRO A 89 -11.32 -3.32 -1.05
CA PRO A 89 -10.88 -2.33 -2.02
C PRO A 89 -9.35 -2.34 -2.16
N LYS A 90 -8.85 -1.98 -3.36
CA LYS A 90 -7.43 -1.71 -3.56
C LYS A 90 -7.02 -0.41 -2.85
N ALA A 91 -5.76 -0.35 -2.40
CA ALA A 91 -5.17 0.87 -1.86
C ALA A 91 -5.27 2.04 -2.85
N LYS A 92 -5.57 3.24 -2.32
CA LYS A 92 -5.58 4.47 -3.12
C LYS A 92 -4.15 4.88 -3.43
N CYS A 93 -3.89 5.28 -4.68
CA CYS A 93 -2.61 5.84 -5.09
C CYS A 93 -2.72 7.36 -5.17
N TRP A 94 -1.81 8.06 -4.49
CA TRP A 94 -1.69 9.51 -4.56
C TRP A 94 -0.33 9.85 -5.15
N TYR A 95 -0.32 10.74 -6.13
CA TYR A 95 0.91 11.24 -6.75
C TYR A 95 1.23 12.61 -6.16
N TYR A 96 2.48 12.82 -5.77
CA TYR A 96 2.97 14.11 -5.35
C TYR A 96 4.28 14.41 -6.09
N ARG A 97 4.46 15.67 -6.46
CA ARG A 97 5.70 16.18 -6.99
C ARG A 97 6.19 17.25 -6.03
N THR A 98 7.33 17.04 -5.41
CA THR A 98 8.01 18.13 -4.72
C THR A 98 8.43 19.14 -5.78
N SER A 99 8.19 20.43 -5.57
CA SER A 99 8.83 21.46 -6.40
C SER A 99 10.33 21.32 -6.17
N LEU A 100 11.02 20.65 -7.09
CA LEU A 100 12.47 20.68 -7.13
C LEU A 100 12.85 22.17 -7.26
N PRO A 101 13.79 22.69 -6.45
CA PRO A 101 14.43 23.95 -6.82
C PRO A 101 14.99 23.77 -8.23
N ASP A 102 14.78 24.75 -9.11
CA ASP A 102 15.00 24.73 -10.56
C ASP A 102 16.33 24.07 -10.98
N LEU A 103 16.36 22.74 -11.06
CA LEU A 103 17.43 21.98 -11.64
C LEU A 103 16.91 21.48 -12.99
N GLU A 104 17.22 22.33 -13.98
CA GLU A 104 17.26 22.07 -15.42
C GLU A 104 15.93 21.68 -16.07
N GLN A 105 15.17 22.73 -16.38
CA GLN A 105 14.10 22.76 -17.38
C GLN A 105 14.68 22.45 -18.78
N GLU A 106 15.04 21.21 -19.08
CA GLU A 106 15.30 20.78 -20.47
C GLU A 106 14.34 19.69 -20.97
N ASP A 107 13.61 18.99 -20.07
CA ASP A 107 12.73 17.88 -20.45
C ASP A 107 11.21 18.21 -20.43
N ALA A 108 10.82 19.46 -20.20
CA ALA A 108 9.43 19.85 -19.87
C ALA A 108 8.43 19.75 -21.04
N GLU A 109 8.87 19.59 -22.29
CA GLU A 109 7.96 19.54 -23.45
C GLU A 109 7.41 18.13 -23.73
N GLU A 110 8.06 17.06 -23.27
CA GLU A 110 7.56 15.68 -23.45
C GLU A 110 6.58 15.23 -22.34
N GLU A 111 6.64 15.83 -21.14
CA GLU A 111 5.78 15.45 -20.00
C GLU A 111 4.33 15.97 -20.08
N GLU A 112 4.08 17.09 -20.77
CA GLU A 112 2.75 17.70 -20.88
C GLU A 112 1.71 16.75 -21.53
N ASP A 113 2.15 15.85 -22.41
CA ASP A 113 1.27 14.91 -23.13
C ASP A 113 0.90 13.68 -22.26
N PHE A 114 1.78 13.29 -21.33
CA PHE A 114 1.54 12.18 -20.38
C PHE A 114 0.57 12.58 -19.25
N VAL A 115 0.62 13.82 -18.78
CA VAL A 115 -0.30 14.32 -17.74
C VAL A 115 -1.72 14.52 -18.29
N ARG A 116 -1.86 14.93 -19.56
CA ARG A 116 -3.18 15.02 -20.23
C ARG A 116 -3.86 13.65 -20.40
N THR A 117 -3.10 12.62 -20.74
CA THR A 117 -3.66 11.27 -20.95
C THR A 117 -4.07 10.59 -19.64
N SER A 118 -3.33 10.81 -18.55
CA SER A 118 -3.65 10.23 -17.23
C SER A 118 -4.85 10.90 -16.53
N THR A 119 -5.03 12.22 -16.69
CA THR A 119 -6.19 12.94 -16.12
C THR A 119 -7.49 12.66 -16.88
N ALA A 120 -7.44 12.46 -18.20
CA ALA A 120 -8.62 12.11 -19.00
C ALA A 120 -9.20 10.72 -18.67
N ALA A 121 -8.35 9.76 -18.26
CA ALA A 121 -8.75 8.40 -17.92
C ALA A 121 -9.60 8.32 -16.62
N SER A 122 -9.46 9.28 -15.70
CA SER A 122 -10.29 9.32 -14.48
C SER A 122 -11.69 9.92 -14.70
N SER A 123 -11.95 10.60 -15.82
CA SER A 123 -13.22 11.30 -16.04
C SER A 123 -14.27 10.56 -16.88
N ASN A 124 -13.96 9.40 -17.49
CA ASN A 124 -14.90 8.71 -18.39
C ASN A 124 -14.97 7.17 -18.19
N SER A 125 -15.14 6.72 -16.95
CA SER A 125 -15.58 5.35 -16.66
C SER A 125 -16.93 5.35 -15.96
N VAL A 126 -17.96 5.73 -16.70
CA VAL A 126 -19.31 5.20 -16.48
C VAL A 126 -19.44 4.06 -17.47
N CYS A 127 -19.08 2.85 -17.04
CA CYS A 127 -19.42 1.66 -17.81
C CYS A 127 -20.90 1.39 -17.54
N SER A 128 -21.74 1.71 -18.52
CA SER A 128 -23.14 1.30 -18.54
C SER A 128 -23.20 -0.22 -18.60
N ASP A 129 -23.70 -0.86 -17.54
CA ASP A 129 -24.18 -2.24 -17.62
C ASP A 129 -25.48 -2.23 -18.46
N GLU A 130 -25.35 -2.54 -19.75
CA GLU A 130 -26.42 -3.15 -20.54
C GLU A 130 -25.96 -4.56 -20.93
N GLY A 131 -26.84 -5.53 -20.68
CA GLY A 131 -26.46 -6.92 -20.43
C GLY A 131 -26.28 -7.84 -21.65
N ALA A 132 -25.95 -9.08 -21.30
CA ALA A 132 -26.42 -10.34 -21.91
C ALA A 132 -26.18 -11.46 -20.88
#